data_AF-A0A851IX45-F1
#
_entry.id   AF-A0A851IX45-F1
#
_cell.length_a   1.000
_cell.length_b   1.000
_cell.length_c   1.000
_cell.angle_alpha   90.00
_cell.angle_beta   90.00
_cell.angle_gamma   90.00
#
_symmetry.space_group_name_H-M   'P 1'
#
loop_
_entity.id
_entity.type
_entity.pdbx_description
1 polymer ?
#
loop_
_entity_poly.entity_id
_entity_poly.type
_entity_poly.pdbx_seq_one_letter_code
_entity_poly.pdbx_strand_id
1 'polypeptide(L)'
;MVSSGSIRTNEALDISGDLNNDGTLQSAKDITVSSNIKNSGKIYAGGNLSGKDAVSSGKIVSKNLRVNDLKMMEKFLQMKIFRLKMLRILVK
;
A
#
# COMPACT_ATOMS: atom_id res chain seq x y z
N MET A 1 -4.59 7.48 -11.45
CA MET A 1 -5.18 8.21 -10.31
C MET A 1 -4.12 8.47 -9.25
N VAL A 2 -4.08 9.65 -8.66
CA VAL A 2 -3.22 9.98 -7.51
C VAL A 2 -4.12 10.32 -6.33
N SER A 3 -3.84 9.77 -5.15
CA SER A 3 -4.64 9.97 -3.94
C SER A 3 -3.75 10.17 -2.71
N SER A 4 -3.65 11.43 -2.27
CA SER A 4 -2.89 11.86 -1.08
C SER A 4 -3.77 12.25 0.11
N GLY A 5 -5.07 12.46 -0.12
CA GLY A 5 -6.09 12.73 0.90
C GLY A 5 -6.85 11.48 1.34
N SER A 6 -8.12 11.64 1.71
CA SER A 6 -9.03 10.52 1.97
C SER A 6 -10.06 10.43 0.85
N ILE A 7 -10.13 9.26 0.20
CA ILE A 7 -11.18 8.93 -0.76
C ILE A 7 -11.95 7.76 -0.17
N ARG A 8 -13.26 7.94 -0.01
CA ARG A 8 -14.16 6.94 0.56
C ARG A 8 -15.40 6.80 -0.29
N THR A 9 -15.79 5.57 -0.56
CA THR A 9 -17.07 5.24 -1.20
C THR A 9 -17.69 4.02 -0.52
N ASN A 10 -19.02 3.96 -0.50
CA ASN A 10 -19.77 2.78 -0.06
C ASN A 10 -20.01 1.78 -1.20
N GLU A 11 -19.59 2.15 -2.40
CA GLU A 11 -19.76 1.37 -3.63
C GLU A 11 -18.41 0.85 -4.13
N ALA A 12 -18.46 0.00 -5.16
CA ALA A 12 -17.25 -0.44 -5.85
C ALA A 12 -16.48 0.76 -6.42
N LEU A 13 -15.16 0.64 -6.51
CA LEU A 13 -14.30 1.66 -7.07
C LEU A 13 -13.45 1.08 -8.19
N ASP A 14 -13.69 1.55 -9.41
CA ASP A 14 -12.92 1.16 -10.59
C ASP A 14 -11.94 2.27 -11.01
N ILE A 15 -10.70 1.89 -11.28
CA ILE A 15 -9.61 2.79 -11.66
C ILE A 15 -9.04 2.31 -13.00
N SER A 16 -9.25 3.10 -14.06
CA SER A 16 -8.89 2.77 -15.45
C SER A 16 -7.40 2.91 -15.79
N GLY A 17 -6.52 3.01 -14.79
CA GLY A 17 -5.07 3.05 -15.00
C GLY A 17 -4.32 2.80 -13.69
N ASP A 18 -3.10 3.31 -13.58
CA ASP A 18 -2.30 3.15 -12.37
C ASP A 18 -2.94 3.86 -11.17
N LEU A 19 -2.83 3.23 -10.00
CA LEU A 19 -3.15 3.82 -8.70
C LEU A 19 -1.86 4.19 -7.96
N ASN A 20 -1.68 5.48 -7.68
CA ASN A 20 -0.63 5.98 -6.79
C ASN A 20 -1.29 6.53 -5.52
N ASN A 21 -1.28 5.76 -4.43
CA ASN A 21 -1.92 6.12 -3.16
C ASN A 21 -0.91 6.32 -2.03
N ASP A 22 -0.80 7.56 -1.56
CA ASP A 22 -0.06 7.96 -0.36
C ASP A 22 -0.99 8.40 0.79
N GLY A 23 -2.28 8.59 0.51
CA GLY A 23 -3.34 8.87 1.48
C GLY A 23 -4.13 7.63 1.94
N THR A 24 -5.43 7.80 2.16
CA THR A 24 -6.37 6.71 2.49
C THR A 24 -7.37 6.50 1.36
N LEU A 25 -7.38 5.30 0.79
CA LEU A 25 -8.38 4.85 -0.18
C LEU A 25 -9.28 3.79 0.46
N GLN A 26 -10.59 4.02 0.48
CA GLN A 26 -11.54 3.09 1.07
C GLN A 26 -12.75 2.88 0.17
N SER A 27 -13.11 1.62 -0.03
CA SER A 27 -14.38 1.19 -0.61
C SER A 27 -15.02 0.15 0.31
N ALA A 28 -16.34 0.21 0.50
CA ALA A 28 -17.06 -0.84 1.20
C ALA A 28 -17.21 -2.13 0.36
N LYS A 29 -16.93 -2.08 -0.95
CA LYS A 29 -16.99 -3.22 -1.89
C LYS A 29 -15.61 -3.45 -2.50
N ASP A 30 -15.57 -3.94 -3.74
CA ASP A 30 -14.35 -4.22 -4.48
C ASP A 30 -13.66 -2.92 -4.94
N ILE A 31 -12.34 -2.96 -4.99
CA ILE A 31 -11.50 -1.96 -5.66
C ILE A 31 -10.82 -2.65 -6.83
N THR A 32 -11.07 -2.17 -8.05
CA THR A 32 -10.49 -2.70 -9.28
C THR A 32 -9.56 -1.68 -9.89
N VAL A 33 -8.29 -2.05 -10.03
CA VAL A 33 -7.30 -1.26 -10.74
C VAL A 33 -6.94 -2.01 -12.02
N SER A 34 -7.17 -1.41 -13.17
CA SER A 34 -6.89 -2.04 -14.47
C SER A 34 -5.39 -2.18 -14.76
N SER A 35 -4.54 -1.47 -14.02
CA SER A 35 -3.08 -1.47 -14.16
C SER A 35 -2.41 -1.67 -12.78
N ASN A 36 -1.31 -0.96 -12.49
CA ASN A 36 -0.48 -1.20 -11.32
C ASN A 36 -0.96 -0.44 -10.08
N ILE A 37 -0.66 -1.00 -8.91
CA ILE A 37 -0.96 -0.42 -7.61
C ILE A 37 0.36 -0.03 -6.92
N LYS A 38 0.54 1.26 -6.65
CA LYS A 38 1.58 1.80 -5.78
C LYS A 38 0.93 2.36 -4.52
N ASN A 39 1.20 1.72 -3.39
CA ASN A 39 0.61 2.11 -2.11
C ASN A 39 1.69 2.43 -1.06
N SER A 40 1.84 3.70 -0.73
CA SER A 40 2.61 4.16 0.44
C SER A 40 1.72 4.54 1.63
N GLY A 41 0.41 4.74 1.40
CA GLY A 41 -0.58 5.08 2.41
C GLY A 41 -1.37 3.86 2.93
N LYS A 42 -2.70 3.96 2.87
CA LYS A 42 -3.64 2.92 3.32
C LYS A 42 -4.69 2.62 2.25
N ILE A 43 -4.92 1.34 1.98
CA ILE A 43 -6.05 0.88 1.16
C ILE A 43 -6.93 -0.05 1.98
N TYR A 44 -8.23 0.19 1.97
CA TYR A 44 -9.27 -0.63 2.60
C TYR A 44 -10.34 -0.99 1.58
N ALA A 45 -10.34 -2.23 1.09
CA ALA A 45 -11.43 -2.78 0.28
C ALA A 45 -12.27 -3.69 1.17
N GLY A 46 -13.58 -3.42 1.28
CA GLY A 46 -14.51 -4.30 1.98
C GLY A 46 -14.69 -5.63 1.25
N GLY A 47 -14.50 -5.63 -0.06
CA GLY A 47 -14.39 -6.81 -0.91
C GLY A 47 -12.95 -7.08 -1.35
N ASN A 48 -12.76 -7.36 -2.64
CA ASN A 48 -11.46 -7.67 -3.22
C ASN A 48 -10.69 -6.40 -3.61
N LEU A 49 -9.36 -6.46 -3.56
CA LEU A 49 -8.49 -5.50 -4.26
C LEU A 49 -7.83 -6.24 -5.43
N SER A 50 -8.01 -5.73 -6.65
CA SER A 50 -7.40 -6.30 -7.86
C SER A 50 -6.57 -5.28 -8.62
N GLY A 51 -5.49 -5.76 -9.24
CA GLY A 51 -4.53 -4.99 -10.02
C GLY A 51 -3.68 -5.92 -10.88
N LYS A 52 -2.86 -5.34 -11.78
CA LYS A 52 -1.85 -6.11 -12.51
C LYS A 52 -0.71 -6.50 -11.55
N ASP A 53 0.06 -5.52 -11.11
CA ASP A 53 1.16 -5.68 -10.15
C ASP A 53 1.00 -4.71 -8.98
N ALA A 54 1.52 -5.07 -7.80
CA ALA A 54 1.46 -4.23 -6.60
C ALA A 54 2.81 -4.03 -5.93
N VAL A 55 3.12 -2.76 -5.61
CA VAL A 55 4.18 -2.37 -4.69
C VAL A 55 3.56 -1.64 -3.51
N SER A 56 3.77 -2.17 -2.30
CA SER A 56 3.24 -1.56 -1.08
C SER A 56 4.33 -1.36 -0.03
N SER A 57 4.51 -0.12 0.40
CA SER A 57 5.19 0.22 1.66
C SER A 57 4.18 0.59 2.77
N GLY A 58 2.91 0.74 2.39
CA GLY A 58 1.79 1.06 3.27
C GLY A 58 0.94 -0.16 3.65
N LYS A 59 -0.24 0.11 4.23
CA LYS A 59 -1.19 -0.93 4.65
C LYS A 59 -2.20 -1.22 3.53
N ILE A 60 -2.47 -2.50 3.30
CA ILE A 60 -3.56 -2.97 2.43
C ILE A 60 -4.42 -3.92 3.25
N VAL A 61 -5.73 -3.67 3.28
CA VAL A 61 -6.73 -4.57 3.86
C VAL A 61 -7.77 -4.84 2.79
N SER A 62 -7.98 -6.12 2.48
CA SER A 62 -8.97 -6.59 1.52
C SER A 62 -9.39 -8.01 1.89
N LYS A 63 -10.54 -8.46 1.40
CA LYS A 63 -10.95 -9.87 1.50
C LYS A 63 -9.99 -10.78 0.73
N ASN A 64 -9.66 -10.37 -0.50
CA ASN A 64 -8.64 -11.02 -1.31
C ASN A 64 -7.83 -9.93 -2.04
N LEU A 65 -6.52 -10.13 -2.12
CA LEU A 65 -5.65 -9.36 -2.99
C LEU A 65 -5.35 -10.20 -4.25
N ARG A 66 -5.74 -9.70 -5.43
CA ARG A 66 -5.53 -10.37 -6.73
C ARG A 66 -4.60 -9.54 -7.60
N VAL A 67 -3.34 -9.93 -7.63
CA VAL A 67 -2.27 -9.32 -8.44
C VAL A 67 -1.35 -10.43 -8.93
N ASN A 68 -0.64 -10.20 -10.03
CA ASN A 68 0.35 -11.13 -10.55
C ASN A 68 1.57 -11.16 -9.63
N ASP A 69 2.12 -9.97 -9.34
CA ASP A 69 3.25 -9.80 -8.44
C ASP A 69 2.92 -8.85 -7.29
N LEU A 70 3.41 -9.20 -6.09
CA LEU A 70 3.32 -8.36 -4.89
C LEU A 70 4.70 -8.14 -4.28
N LYS A 71 5.11 -6.87 -4.19
CA LYS A 71 6.32 -6.45 -3.47
C LYS A 71 5.97 -5.64 -2.23
N MET A 72 6.30 -6.17 -1.07
CA MET A 72 6.20 -5.46 0.21
C MET A 72 7.54 -4.81 0.58
N MET A 73 7.54 -3.52 0.87
CA MET A 73 8.72 -2.81 1.36
C MET A 73 8.68 -2.74 2.88
N GLU A 74 9.46 -3.60 3.55
CA GLU A 74 9.68 -3.46 4.99
C GLU A 74 10.66 -2.32 5.29
N LYS A 75 10.38 -1.54 6.33
CA LYS A 75 11.24 -0.45 6.83
C LYS A 75 12.49 -0.97 7.59
N PHE A 76 13.21 -1.94 7.04
CA PHE A 76 14.32 -2.60 7.74
C PHE A 76 15.59 -1.72 7.86
N LEU A 77 15.79 -0.77 6.93
CA LEU A 77 17.06 -0.06 6.79
C LEU A 77 17.33 0.94 7.92
N GLN A 78 16.31 1.64 8.41
CA GLN A 78 16.45 2.64 9.48
C GLN A 78 16.78 1.99 10.83
N MET A 79 16.23 0.80 11.10
CA MET A 79 16.47 0.08 12.35
C MET A 79 17.88 -0.52 12.42
N LYS A 80 18.43 -1.03 11.31
CA LYS A 80 19.83 -1.51 11.23
C LYS A 80 20.82 -0.37 11.49
N ILE A 81 20.62 0.80 10.85
CA ILE A 81 21.49 1.96 11.02
C ILE A 81 21.44 2.48 12.46
N PHE A 82 20.26 2.55 13.06
CA PHE A 82 20.10 2.99 14.45
C PHE A 82 20.80 2.04 15.44
N ARG A 83 20.59 0.71 15.31
CA ARG A 83 21.27 -0.29 16.14
C ARG A 83 22.80 -0.23 15.99
N LEU A 84 23.29 -0.06 14.76
CA LEU A 84 24.73 0.03 14.49
C LEU A 84 25.34 1.32 15.08
N LYS A 85 24.61 2.45 15.01
CA LYS A 85 25.03 3.71 15.65
C LYS A 85 25.04 3.59 17.18
N MET A 86 24.00 3.00 17.77
CA MET A 86 23.92 2.73 19.22
C MET A 86 25.07 1.83 19.70
N LEU A 87 25.34 0.74 18.97
CA LEU A 87 26.43 -0.18 19.32
C LEU A 87 27.77 0.57 19.34
N ARG A 88 28.07 1.40 18.33
CA ARG A 88 29.30 2.21 18.27
C ARG A 88 29.44 3.23 19.42
N ILE A 89 28.37 3.60 20.10
CA ILE A 89 28.40 4.48 21.28
C ILE A 89 28.66 3.67 22.55
N LEU A 90 28.09 2.46 22.67
CA LEU A 90 28.28 1.60 23.84
C LEU A 90 29.67 0.94 23.95
N VAL A 91 30.42 0.82 22.85
CA VAL A 91 31.79 0.25 22.86
C VAL A 91 32.89 1.32 22.92
N LYS A 92 32.54 2.55 23.29
CA LYS A 92 33.48 3.65 23.60
C LYS A 92 33.43 3.95 25.09
#